data_AF-A0A7R9XZA2-F1
#
_entry.id   AF-A0A7R9XZA2-F1
#
_cell.length_a   1.000
_cell.length_b   1.000
_cell.length_c   1.000
_cell.angle_alpha   90.00
_cell.angle_beta   90.00
_cell.angle_gamma   90.00
#
_symmetry.space_group_name_H-M   'P 1'
#
loop_
_entity.id
_entity.type
_entity.pdbx_description
1 polymer ?
#
loop_
_entity_poly.entity_id
_entity_poly.type
_entity_poly.pdbx_seq_one_letter_code
_entity_poly.pdbx_strand_id
1 'polypeptide(L)'
;DEGSKSIPATLLAVEIPTNPDMKVPDMREVAEMLAAHGTETGKDVLLLVDTTFAPASGVLGKLREACDGLPAVAFVSMSKSVSRGVTTAGAVVANHTAYARDVLKGVAAVASAFDTGARPDQVQRLAANHVGVEERCKKAYAHAAAVGEGLVAAVKSHTGEDMPLAFVSPASAAIAFTTSTFSFNLPAPAGADAATC
;
A
#
# COMPACT_ATOMS: atom_id res chain seq x y z
N ASP A 1 -14.99 -30.77 -18.23
CA ASP A 1 -14.46 -30.15 -17.02
C ASP A 1 -13.17 -29.42 -17.31
N GLU A 2 -13.30 -28.20 -17.83
CA GLU A 2 -12.16 -27.31 -18.06
C GLU A 2 -11.63 -26.86 -16.70
N GLY A 3 -10.44 -27.38 -16.40
CA GLY A 3 -9.87 -27.41 -15.07
C GLY A 3 -9.75 -26.04 -14.43
N SER A 4 -10.09 -26.00 -13.14
CA SER A 4 -9.58 -25.05 -12.14
C SER A 4 -8.15 -24.61 -12.49
N LYS A 5 -7.97 -23.47 -13.17
CA LYS A 5 -6.64 -22.87 -13.29
C LYS A 5 -6.16 -22.55 -11.88
N SER A 6 -4.98 -23.09 -11.57
CA SER A 6 -4.40 -23.17 -10.25
C SER A 6 -4.07 -21.80 -9.66
N ILE A 7 -3.85 -21.83 -8.33
CA ILE A 7 -3.06 -20.85 -7.58
C ILE A 7 -1.87 -20.37 -8.44
N PRO A 8 -1.54 -19.07 -8.47
CA PRO A 8 -0.40 -18.59 -9.24
C PRO A 8 0.85 -19.37 -8.88
N ALA A 9 1.55 -19.86 -9.91
CA ALA A 9 2.82 -20.54 -9.71
C ALA A 9 3.86 -19.58 -9.10
N THR A 10 3.72 -18.28 -9.37
CA THR A 10 4.50 -17.21 -8.76
C THR A 10 3.60 -16.06 -8.31
N LEU A 11 3.59 -15.78 -7.00
CA LEU A 11 2.95 -14.59 -6.42
C LEU A 11 4.04 -13.63 -5.95
N LEU A 12 4.05 -12.40 -6.49
CA LEU A 12 4.86 -11.31 -5.95
C LEU A 12 3.95 -10.40 -5.14
N ALA A 13 4.20 -10.31 -3.83
CA ALA A 13 3.48 -9.40 -2.94
C ALA A 13 4.36 -8.21 -2.57
N VAL A 14 3.84 -7.00 -2.77
CA VAL A 14 4.51 -5.74 -2.43
C VAL A 14 3.59 -4.88 -1.59
N GLU A 15 4.13 -4.25 -0.56
CA GLU A 15 3.45 -3.25 0.26
C GLU A 15 3.96 -1.86 -0.15
N ILE A 16 3.04 -0.93 -0.44
CA ILE A 16 3.40 0.43 -0.83
C ILE A 16 2.59 1.50 -0.08
N PRO A 17 3.28 2.50 0.49
CA PRO A 17 4.69 2.48 0.90
C PRO A 17 5.01 1.36 1.89
N THR A 18 6.26 0.89 1.93
CA THR A 18 6.70 -0.14 2.88
C THR A 18 6.70 0.36 4.32
N ASN A 19 6.39 -0.48 5.30
CA ASN A 19 6.53 -0.18 6.72
C ASN A 19 7.74 -0.90 7.34
N PRO A 20 8.66 -0.24 8.07
CA PRO A 20 8.62 1.16 8.52
C PRO A 20 9.30 2.20 7.60
N ASP A 21 10.02 1.76 6.57
CA ASP A 21 10.90 2.63 5.77
C ASP A 21 10.19 3.65 4.85
N MET A 22 8.88 3.50 4.66
CA MET A 22 8.02 4.33 3.80
C MET A 22 8.52 4.46 2.35
N LYS A 23 9.15 3.41 1.82
CA LYS A 23 9.68 3.37 0.46
C LYS A 23 8.58 2.98 -0.53
N VAL A 24 8.66 3.54 -1.74
CA VAL A 24 7.81 3.17 -2.86
C VAL A 24 8.74 2.60 -3.95
N PRO A 25 8.64 1.30 -4.30
CA PRO A 25 9.41 0.74 -5.41
C PRO A 25 8.95 1.34 -6.74
N ASP A 26 9.80 1.30 -7.77
CA ASP A 26 9.35 1.64 -9.12
C ASP A 26 8.36 0.57 -9.61
N MET A 27 7.07 0.90 -9.53
CA MET A 27 6.00 -0.03 -9.87
C MET A 27 5.99 -0.43 -11.35
N ARG A 28 6.58 0.37 -12.24
CA ARG A 28 6.72 0.01 -13.65
C ARG A 28 7.81 -1.02 -13.83
N GLU A 29 8.98 -0.80 -13.22
CA GLU A 29 10.07 -1.78 -13.25
C GLU A 29 9.64 -3.12 -12.62
N VAL A 30 8.93 -3.07 -11.49
CA VAL A 30 8.35 -4.27 -10.86
C VAL A 30 7.40 -5.00 -11.82
N ALA A 31 6.54 -4.27 -12.53
CA ALA A 31 5.59 -4.85 -13.47
C ALA A 31 6.28 -5.51 -14.67
N GLU A 32 7.22 -4.79 -15.29
CA GLU A 32 7.99 -5.26 -16.45
C GLU A 32 8.82 -6.50 -16.11
N MET A 33 9.51 -6.50 -14.97
CA MET A 33 10.32 -7.63 -14.50
C MET A 33 9.49 -8.87 -14.20
N LEU A 34 8.32 -8.70 -13.56
CA LEU A 34 7.45 -9.85 -13.28
C LEU A 34 6.81 -10.41 -14.55
N ALA A 35 6.43 -9.55 -15.50
CA ALA A 35 5.89 -9.97 -16.79
C ALA A 35 6.93 -10.72 -17.63
N ALA A 36 8.18 -10.22 -17.66
CA ALA A 36 9.31 -10.91 -18.28
C ALA A 36 9.54 -12.29 -17.64
N HIS A 37 9.56 -12.37 -16.31
CA HIS A 37 9.69 -13.63 -15.59
C HIS A 37 8.60 -14.66 -15.97
N GLY A 38 7.34 -14.23 -16.07
CA GLY A 38 6.25 -15.09 -16.51
C GLY A 38 6.44 -15.61 -17.93
N THR A 39 6.92 -14.74 -18.83
CA THR A 39 7.21 -15.09 -20.23
C THR A 39 8.36 -16.08 -20.35
N GLU A 40 9.48 -15.81 -19.65
CA GLU A 40 10.69 -16.64 -19.70
C GLU A 40 10.48 -18.04 -19.11
N THR A 41 9.69 -18.13 -18.04
CA THR A 41 9.48 -19.39 -17.31
C THR A 41 8.23 -20.14 -17.74
N GLY A 42 7.33 -19.51 -18.48
CA GLY A 42 6.01 -20.05 -18.81
C GLY A 42 5.08 -20.22 -17.61
N LYS A 43 5.40 -19.61 -16.46
CA LYS A 43 4.61 -19.69 -15.22
C LYS A 43 3.52 -18.62 -15.19
N ASP A 44 2.36 -18.98 -14.64
CA ASP A 44 1.34 -17.99 -14.26
C ASP A 44 1.86 -17.12 -13.10
N VAL A 45 1.90 -15.81 -13.33
CA VAL A 45 2.35 -14.80 -12.36
C VAL A 45 1.18 -13.93 -11.89
N LEU A 46 1.24 -13.48 -10.64
CA LEU A 46 0.29 -12.50 -10.09
C LEU A 46 1.04 -11.46 -9.25
N LEU A 47 0.78 -10.18 -9.49
CA LEU A 47 1.23 -9.09 -8.64
C LEU A 47 0.15 -8.74 -7.61
N LEU A 48 0.44 -8.90 -6.33
CA LEU A 48 -0.40 -8.42 -5.22
C LEU A 48 0.21 -7.14 -4.64
N VAL A 49 -0.57 -6.06 -4.62
CA VAL A 49 -0.14 -4.78 -4.07
C VAL A 49 -0.97 -4.43 -2.84
N ASP A 50 -0.36 -4.41 -1.65
CA ASP A 50 -0.97 -3.79 -0.47
C ASP A 50 -0.83 -2.28 -0.55
N THR A 51 -1.96 -1.61 -0.68
CA THR A 51 -2.10 -0.15 -0.81
C THR A 51 -2.63 0.51 0.46
N THR A 52 -2.60 -0.19 1.60
CA THR A 52 -3.11 0.31 2.89
C THR A 52 -2.58 1.69 3.26
N PHE A 53 -1.28 1.95 3.03
CA PHE A 53 -0.66 3.24 3.32
C PHE A 53 -0.81 4.28 2.20
N ALA A 54 -1.23 3.87 0.99
CA ALA A 54 -1.53 4.78 -0.12
C ALA A 54 -2.85 4.40 -0.84
N PRO A 55 -4.00 4.51 -0.14
CA PRO A 55 -5.28 4.03 -0.65
C PRO A 55 -5.78 4.81 -1.89
N ALA A 56 -5.26 6.02 -2.10
CA ALA A 56 -5.59 6.87 -3.26
C ALA A 56 -4.59 6.73 -4.43
N SER A 57 -3.68 5.75 -4.38
CA SER A 57 -2.59 5.61 -5.36
C SER A 57 -3.05 5.33 -6.79
N GLY A 58 -4.21 4.69 -6.98
CA GLY A 58 -4.66 4.22 -8.29
C GLY A 58 -3.67 3.24 -8.93
N VAL A 59 -2.97 2.43 -8.11
CA VAL A 59 -1.83 1.61 -8.57
C VAL A 59 -2.20 0.65 -9.70
N LEU A 60 -3.40 0.08 -9.71
CA LEU A 60 -3.83 -0.85 -10.77
C LEU A 60 -3.91 -0.16 -12.15
N GLY A 61 -4.26 1.13 -12.19
CA GLY A 61 -4.24 1.92 -13.43
C GLY A 61 -2.80 2.16 -13.92
N LYS A 62 -1.90 2.50 -13.01
CA LYS A 62 -0.47 2.69 -13.31
C LYS A 62 0.19 1.40 -13.79
N LEU A 63 -0.13 0.27 -13.15
CA LEU A 63 0.35 -1.04 -13.57
C LEU A 63 -0.17 -1.41 -14.97
N ARG A 64 -1.41 -1.06 -15.28
CA ARG A 64 -1.97 -1.26 -16.62
C ARG A 64 -1.25 -0.41 -17.67
N GLU A 65 -0.93 0.83 -17.35
CA GLU A 65 -0.15 1.71 -18.24
C GLU A 65 1.27 1.19 -18.47
N ALA A 66 1.89 0.60 -17.45
CA ALA A 66 3.22 0.00 -17.55
C ALA A 66 3.23 -1.35 -18.29
N CYS A 67 2.29 -2.24 -17.95
CA CYS A 67 2.17 -3.58 -18.52
C CYS A 67 0.71 -4.06 -18.50
N ASP A 68 -0.04 -3.78 -19.56
CA ASP A 68 -1.48 -4.07 -19.67
C ASP A 68 -1.80 -5.56 -19.45
N GLY A 69 -0.93 -6.46 -19.92
CA GLY A 69 -1.11 -7.91 -19.81
C GLY A 69 -0.82 -8.52 -18.44
N LEU A 70 -0.18 -7.80 -17.51
CA LEU A 70 0.22 -8.37 -16.22
C LEU A 70 -0.99 -8.55 -15.29
N PRO A 71 -1.27 -9.75 -14.79
CA PRO A 71 -2.31 -9.94 -13.78
C PRO A 71 -1.92 -9.27 -12.46
N ALA A 72 -2.81 -8.41 -11.94
CA ALA A 72 -2.56 -7.68 -10.70
C ALA A 72 -3.83 -7.57 -9.84
N VAL A 73 -3.63 -7.58 -8.52
CA VAL A 73 -4.65 -7.40 -7.49
C VAL A 73 -4.14 -6.37 -6.49
N ALA A 74 -5.00 -5.44 -6.10
CA ALA A 74 -4.73 -4.51 -5.01
C ALA A 74 -5.54 -4.93 -3.77
N PHE A 75 -4.87 -4.98 -2.63
CA PHE A 75 -5.48 -5.09 -1.32
C PHE A 75 -5.38 -3.75 -0.60
N VAL A 76 -6.39 -3.44 0.21
CA VAL A 76 -6.38 -2.28 1.10
C VAL A 76 -7.08 -2.62 2.41
N SER A 77 -6.42 -2.33 3.53
CA SER A 77 -7.09 -2.28 4.83
C SER A 77 -7.94 -1.01 4.91
N MET A 78 -9.25 -1.18 4.85
CA MET A 78 -10.20 -0.06 4.97
C MET A 78 -10.40 0.41 6.42
N SER A 79 -9.89 -0.34 7.41
CA SER A 79 -9.93 -0.01 8.84
C SER A 79 -9.13 1.25 9.20
N LYS A 80 -8.24 1.70 8.31
CA LYS A 80 -7.28 2.79 8.55
C LYS A 80 -7.82 4.11 7.99
N SER A 81 -7.13 4.70 7.01
CA SER A 81 -7.43 6.01 6.43
C SER A 81 -8.81 6.10 5.77
N VAL A 82 -9.34 4.97 5.30
CA VAL A 82 -10.65 4.92 4.61
C VAL A 82 -11.81 5.08 5.61
N SER A 83 -11.89 4.24 6.64
CA SER A 83 -12.95 4.30 7.66
C SER A 83 -12.67 5.26 8.82
N ARG A 84 -11.42 5.73 8.97
CA ARG A 84 -10.97 6.55 10.11
C ARG A 84 -11.12 5.83 11.45
N GLY A 85 -11.00 4.50 11.47
CA GLY A 85 -11.16 3.67 12.67
C GLY A 85 -12.61 3.44 13.10
N VAL A 86 -13.60 3.86 12.30
CA VAL A 86 -15.03 3.70 12.64
C VAL A 86 -15.53 2.27 12.42
N THR A 87 -14.88 1.50 11.54
CA THR A 87 -15.21 0.09 11.32
C THR A 87 -13.99 -0.67 10.80
N THR A 88 -13.94 -1.98 11.04
CA THR A 88 -12.94 -2.86 10.45
C THR A 88 -13.42 -3.40 9.11
N ALA A 89 -12.56 -3.38 8.10
CA ALA A 89 -12.80 -4.00 6.79
C ALA A 89 -11.51 -4.08 5.96
N GLY A 90 -11.52 -4.94 4.96
CA GLY A 90 -10.55 -4.99 3.88
C GLY A 90 -11.26 -5.04 2.52
N ALA A 91 -10.61 -4.54 1.49
CA ALA A 91 -11.08 -4.69 0.11
C ALA A 91 -9.96 -5.27 -0.77
N VAL A 92 -10.38 -6.10 -1.71
CA VAL A 92 -9.52 -6.71 -2.73
C VAL A 92 -10.11 -6.35 -4.09
N VAL A 93 -9.30 -5.78 -4.97
CA VAL A 93 -9.72 -5.36 -6.31
C VAL A 93 -8.76 -5.94 -7.32
N ALA A 94 -9.28 -6.63 -8.33
CA ALA A 94 -8.49 -7.14 -9.45
C ALA A 94 -8.40 -6.11 -10.58
N ASN A 95 -7.31 -6.13 -11.33
CA ASN A 95 -7.25 -5.43 -12.60
C ASN A 95 -8.10 -6.13 -13.68
N HIS A 96 -8.06 -5.59 -14.90
CA HIS A 96 -8.92 -6.01 -16.00
C HIS A 96 -8.58 -7.39 -16.61
N THR A 97 -7.43 -7.98 -16.25
CA THR A 97 -7.00 -9.27 -16.82
C THR A 97 -7.95 -10.40 -16.43
N ALA A 98 -8.10 -11.41 -17.30
CA ALA A 98 -8.96 -12.57 -17.01
C ALA A 98 -8.48 -13.32 -15.76
N TYR A 99 -7.17 -13.57 -15.65
CA TYR A 99 -6.59 -14.32 -14.56
C TYR A 99 -6.79 -13.65 -13.19
N ALA A 100 -6.54 -12.34 -13.07
CA ALA A 100 -6.76 -11.62 -11.81
C ALA A 100 -8.24 -11.62 -11.38
N ARG A 101 -9.17 -11.51 -12.33
CA ARG A 101 -10.62 -11.60 -12.05
C ARG A 101 -11.03 -13.00 -11.58
N ASP A 102 -10.45 -14.04 -12.15
CA ASP A 102 -10.73 -15.42 -11.70
C ASP A 102 -10.17 -15.68 -10.29
N VAL A 103 -8.97 -15.16 -9.98
CA VAL A 103 -8.44 -15.16 -8.61
C VAL A 103 -9.40 -14.43 -7.65
N LEU A 104 -9.93 -13.26 -8.03
CA LEU A 104 -10.87 -12.51 -7.21
C LEU A 104 -12.18 -13.29 -6.95
N LYS A 105 -12.69 -14.02 -7.94
CA LYS A 105 -13.86 -14.91 -7.74
C LYS A 105 -13.55 -16.01 -6.71
N GLY A 106 -12.35 -16.60 -6.78
CA GLY A 106 -11.89 -17.58 -5.79
C GLY A 106 -11.81 -16.99 -4.39
N VAL A 107 -11.23 -15.79 -4.25
CA VAL A 107 -11.19 -15.03 -2.98
C VAL A 107 -12.61 -14.78 -2.46
N ALA A 108 -13.55 -14.36 -3.30
CA ALA A 108 -14.93 -14.12 -2.91
C ALA A 108 -15.65 -15.41 -2.45
N ALA A 109 -15.42 -16.53 -3.13
CA ALA A 109 -15.97 -17.83 -2.75
C ALA A 109 -15.45 -18.28 -1.37
N VAL A 110 -14.15 -18.15 -1.13
CA VAL A 110 -13.53 -18.45 0.17
C VAL A 110 -14.05 -17.50 1.26
N ALA A 111 -14.12 -16.20 0.99
CA ALA A 111 -14.62 -15.23 1.94
C ALA A 111 -16.08 -15.49 2.35
N SER A 112 -16.91 -15.91 1.39
CA SER A 112 -18.29 -16.35 1.63
C SER A 112 -18.34 -17.61 2.50
N ALA A 113 -17.53 -18.63 2.17
CA ALA A 113 -17.51 -19.90 2.90
C ALA A 113 -17.08 -19.75 4.37
N PHE A 114 -16.17 -18.81 4.65
CA PHE A 114 -15.71 -18.50 6.01
C PHE A 114 -16.45 -17.33 6.68
N ASP A 115 -17.49 -16.80 6.03
CA ASP A 115 -18.29 -15.68 6.54
C ASP A 115 -17.48 -14.42 6.94
N THR A 116 -16.42 -14.13 6.17
CA THR A 116 -15.48 -13.01 6.42
C THR A 116 -15.87 -11.71 5.69
N GLY A 117 -17.00 -11.70 4.99
CA GLY A 117 -17.52 -10.52 4.32
C GLY A 117 -17.95 -9.41 5.29
N ALA A 118 -17.79 -8.16 4.86
CA ALA A 118 -18.26 -7.00 5.63
C ALA A 118 -19.79 -7.03 5.79
N ARG A 119 -20.27 -6.71 7.00
CA ARG A 119 -21.70 -6.65 7.33
C ARG A 119 -22.37 -5.41 6.74
N PRO A 120 -23.70 -5.41 6.52
CA PRO A 120 -24.40 -4.29 5.89
C PRO A 120 -24.15 -2.92 6.56
N ASP A 121 -24.11 -2.88 7.88
CA ASP A 121 -23.82 -1.67 8.66
C ASP A 121 -22.37 -1.22 8.50
N GLN A 122 -21.41 -2.15 8.42
CA GLN A 122 -20.02 -1.85 8.12
C GLN A 122 -19.88 -1.27 6.71
N VAL A 123 -20.54 -1.87 5.71
CA VAL A 123 -20.56 -1.37 4.32
C VAL A 123 -21.16 0.04 4.26
N GLN A 124 -22.27 0.29 4.96
CA GLN A 124 -22.87 1.62 5.03
C GLN A 124 -21.91 2.66 5.62
N ARG A 125 -21.23 2.33 6.74
CA ARG A 125 -20.23 3.21 7.36
C ARG A 125 -19.04 3.47 6.44
N LEU A 126 -18.58 2.45 5.71
CA LEU A 126 -17.50 2.59 4.74
C LEU A 126 -17.89 3.51 3.60
N ALA A 127 -19.06 3.30 2.99
CA ALA A 127 -19.54 4.13 1.89
C ALA A 127 -19.67 5.61 2.31
N ALA A 128 -20.23 5.87 3.49
CA ALA A 128 -20.34 7.22 4.03
C ALA A 128 -18.97 7.88 4.27
N ASN A 129 -17.98 7.12 4.75
CA ASN A 129 -16.63 7.63 4.98
C ASN A 129 -15.80 7.71 3.69
N HIS A 130 -16.13 6.95 2.64
CA HIS A 130 -15.35 6.93 1.41
C HIS A 130 -15.39 8.26 0.64
N VAL A 131 -16.48 9.01 0.75
CA VAL A 131 -16.63 10.32 0.08
C VAL A 131 -15.48 11.26 0.47
N GLY A 132 -14.67 11.66 -0.50
CA GLY A 132 -13.54 12.58 -0.32
C GLY A 132 -12.29 11.98 0.32
N VAL A 133 -12.12 10.65 0.33
CA VAL A 133 -10.90 9.98 0.84
C VAL A 133 -9.65 10.52 0.17
N GLU A 134 -9.66 10.69 -1.14
CA GLU A 134 -8.51 11.11 -1.93
C GLU A 134 -7.99 12.47 -1.48
N GLU A 135 -8.91 13.43 -1.31
CA GLU A 135 -8.57 14.77 -0.86
C GLU A 135 -8.07 14.77 0.59
N ARG A 136 -8.66 13.93 1.45
CA ARG A 136 -8.17 13.78 2.82
C ARG A 136 -6.77 13.17 2.86
N CYS A 137 -6.47 12.16 2.04
CA CYS A 137 -5.15 11.56 1.95
C CYS A 137 -4.09 12.59 1.52
N LYS A 138 -4.41 13.43 0.52
CA LYS A 138 -3.53 14.54 0.10
C LYS A 138 -3.25 15.53 1.22
N LYS A 139 -4.30 15.99 1.92
CA LYS A 139 -4.15 16.89 3.07
C LYS A 139 -3.35 16.25 4.20
N ALA A 140 -3.63 14.99 4.51
CA ALA A 140 -2.92 14.25 5.55
C ALA A 140 -1.42 14.10 5.22
N TYR A 141 -1.05 13.86 3.96
CA TYR A 141 0.33 13.87 3.51
C TYR A 141 0.98 15.25 3.72
N ALA A 142 0.33 16.33 3.30
CA ALA A 142 0.87 17.69 3.45
C ALA A 142 1.10 18.04 4.94
N HIS A 143 0.17 17.67 5.81
CA HIS A 143 0.33 17.85 7.26
C HIS A 143 1.45 16.98 7.83
N ALA A 144 1.53 15.71 7.43
CA ALA A 144 2.58 14.80 7.89
C ALA A 144 3.97 15.29 7.44
N ALA A 145 4.09 15.79 6.21
CA ALA A 145 5.32 16.40 5.71
C ALA A 145 5.75 17.59 6.57
N ALA A 146 4.85 18.56 6.79
CA ALA A 146 5.14 19.75 7.57
C ALA A 146 5.49 19.43 9.04
N VAL A 147 4.79 18.47 9.65
CA VAL A 147 5.09 18.01 11.02
C VAL A 147 6.44 17.30 11.05
N GLY A 148 6.73 16.44 10.08
CA GLY A 148 8.01 15.73 9.96
C GLY A 148 9.18 16.70 9.81
N GLU A 149 9.08 17.67 8.90
CA GLU A 149 10.09 18.73 8.72
C GLU A 149 10.29 19.55 10.00
N GLY A 150 9.20 19.94 10.65
CA GLY A 150 9.25 20.64 11.93
C GLY A 150 9.93 19.82 13.04
N LEU A 151 9.67 18.51 13.08
CA LEU A 151 10.31 17.60 14.03
C LEU A 151 11.81 17.47 13.77
N VAL A 152 12.23 17.31 12.51
CA VAL A 152 13.65 17.25 12.13
C VAL A 152 14.36 18.55 12.54
N ALA A 153 13.77 19.71 12.22
CA ALA A 153 14.32 21.00 12.59
C ALA A 153 14.40 21.18 14.12
N ALA A 154 13.37 20.77 14.85
CA ALA A 154 13.35 20.82 16.31
C ALA A 154 14.45 19.94 16.91
N VAL A 155 14.60 18.69 16.45
CA VAL A 155 15.66 17.80 16.94
C VAL A 155 17.04 18.41 16.67
N LYS A 156 17.30 18.85 15.43
CA LYS A 156 18.57 19.50 15.09
C LYS A 156 18.87 20.72 15.97
N SER A 157 17.86 21.54 16.24
CA SER A 157 18.02 22.73 17.08
C SER A 157 18.27 22.42 18.57
N HIS A 158 17.72 21.33 19.10
CA HIS A 158 17.83 20.99 20.53
C HIS A 158 19.01 20.08 20.84
N THR A 159 19.42 19.22 19.90
CA THR A 159 20.47 18.21 20.13
C THR A 159 21.73 18.46 19.30
N GLY A 160 21.64 19.23 18.20
CA GLY A 160 22.72 19.37 17.22
C GLY A 160 22.84 18.18 16.25
N GLU A 161 22.10 17.10 16.49
CA GLU A 161 22.16 15.86 15.72
C GLU A 161 21.16 15.85 14.57
N ASP A 162 21.51 15.15 13.49
CA ASP A 162 20.59 14.91 12.39
C ASP A 162 19.67 13.73 12.72
N MET A 163 18.39 13.84 12.35
CA MET A 163 17.38 12.81 12.55
C MET A 163 16.69 12.51 11.22
N PRO A 164 17.20 11.56 10.42
CA PRO A 164 16.59 11.23 9.14
C PRO A 164 15.15 10.75 9.32
N LEU A 165 14.25 11.30 8.50
CA LEU A 165 12.86 10.89 8.46
C LEU A 165 12.66 9.86 7.34
N ALA A 166 12.17 8.68 7.69
CA ALA A 166 11.67 7.72 6.71
C ALA A 166 10.24 8.12 6.34
N PHE A 167 10.12 8.77 5.19
CA PHE A 167 8.86 9.28 4.67
C PHE A 167 8.84 9.22 3.15
N VAL A 168 7.64 9.22 2.57
CA VAL A 168 7.48 9.20 1.12
C VAL A 168 7.98 10.50 0.51
N SER A 169 8.84 10.36 -0.50
CA SER A 169 9.44 11.50 -1.20
C SER A 169 8.38 12.35 -1.93
N PRO A 170 8.64 13.65 -2.15
CA PRO A 170 7.78 14.49 -2.96
C PRO A 170 7.54 13.95 -4.38
N ALA A 171 8.53 13.28 -4.97
CA ALA A 171 8.40 12.66 -6.30
C ALA A 171 7.37 11.52 -6.31
N SER A 172 7.40 10.63 -5.31
CA SER A 172 6.42 9.57 -5.17
C SER A 172 5.03 10.11 -4.81
N ALA A 173 4.96 11.16 -3.99
CA ALA A 173 3.70 11.83 -3.67
C ALA A 173 3.07 12.52 -4.90
N ALA A 174 3.88 13.07 -5.80
CA ALA A 174 3.41 13.70 -7.05
C ALA A 174 2.67 12.71 -7.97
N ILE A 175 3.01 11.43 -7.91
CA ILE A 175 2.30 10.36 -8.63
C ILE A 175 1.24 9.66 -7.76
N ALA A 176 0.75 10.35 -6.72
CA ALA A 176 -0.33 9.93 -5.81
C ALA A 176 -0.01 8.79 -4.83
N PHE A 177 1.26 8.39 -4.69
CA PHE A 177 1.66 7.57 -3.53
C PHE A 177 1.82 8.49 -2.31
N THR A 178 0.70 8.82 -1.68
CA THR A 178 0.64 9.69 -0.51
C THR A 178 0.36 8.86 0.74
N THR A 179 1.06 9.15 1.84
CA THR A 179 0.85 8.54 3.16
C THR A 179 0.88 9.62 4.23
N SER A 180 0.24 9.38 5.37
CA SER A 180 0.32 10.26 6.55
C SER A 180 1.25 9.70 7.62
N THR A 181 1.96 8.62 7.32
CA THR A 181 2.85 7.92 8.25
C THR A 181 4.30 8.22 7.87
N PHE A 182 5.10 8.62 8.84
CA PHE A 182 6.55 8.63 8.77
C PHE A 182 7.12 7.88 9.97
N SER A 183 8.37 7.42 9.86
CA SER A 183 9.12 6.86 10.97
C SER A 183 10.46 7.57 11.12
N PHE A 184 11.01 7.54 12.33
CA PHE A 184 12.29 8.16 12.66
C PHE A 184 12.88 7.44 13.88
N ASN A 185 14.20 7.53 14.01
CA ASN A 185 14.89 7.17 15.24
C ASN A 185 15.40 8.47 15.86
N LEU A 186 15.10 8.68 17.15
CA LEU A 186 15.67 9.82 17.87
C LEU A 186 17.17 9.62 18.05
N PRO A 187 17.96 10.71 18.07
CA PRO A 187 19.36 10.64 18.49
C PRO A 187 19.44 10.15 19.94
N ALA A 188 20.61 9.62 20.30
CA ALA A 188 20.88 9.21 21.67
C ALA A 188 20.66 10.38 22.65
N PRO A 189 20.12 10.14 23.86
CA PRO A 189 20.06 11.16 24.89
C PRO A 189 21.45 11.73 25.21
N ALA A 190 21.50 13.00 25.61
CA ALA A 190 22.75 13.62 26.02
C ALA A 190 23.41 12.81 27.17
N GLY A 191 24.68 12.43 26.97
CA GLY A 191 25.44 11.65 27.94
C GLY A 191 25.22 10.13 27.89
N ALA A 192 24.41 9.62 26.96
CA ALA A 192 24.33 8.18 26.71
C ALA A 192 25.63 7.66 26.08
N ASP A 193 26.06 6.48 26.51
CA ASP A 193 27.21 5.73 25.99
C ASP A 193 26.79 4.30 25.59
N ALA A 194 27.69 3.55 24.97
CA ALA A 194 27.41 2.18 24.52
C ALA A 194 27.12 1.19 25.67
N ALA A 195 27.33 1.58 26.93
CA ALA A 195 27.01 0.76 28.11
C ALA A 195 25.61 1.08 28.68
N THR A 196 25.00 2.21 28.28
CA THR A 196 23.71 2.71 28.77
C THR A 196 22.59 2.69 27.73
N CYS A 197 22.90 2.29 26.49
CA CYS A 197 21.95 2.05 25.39
C CYS A 197 21.78 0.56 25.08
#